data_AF-A0A930AKH3-F1
#
_entry.id   AF-A0A930AKH3-F1
#
_cell.length_a   1.000
_cell.length_b   1.000
_cell.length_c   1.000
_cell.angle_alpha   90.00
_cell.angle_beta   90.00
_cell.angle_gamma   90.00
#
_symmetry.space_group_name_H-M   'P 1'
#
loop_
_entity.id
_entity.type
_entity.pdbx_description
1 polymer ?
#
loop_
_entity_poly.entity_id
_entity_poly.type
_entity_poly.pdbx_seq_one_letter_code
_entity_poly.pdbx_strand_id
1 'polypeptide(L)'
;NNNNAQQEYYLTDLVDILKKLGKKVVAIPCDDWQEVQGINGNVELAHAAKYMQERINTEWMKKGVTIYDPNTTYIGPNVTFGTDVIIHPNTYLYGDVTVEDYAEILPGTWLEDTNVSKAETVGPFVRRKG
;
A
#
# COMPACT_ATOMS: atom_id res chain seq x y z
N ASN A 1 25.69 -16.93 -23.23
CA ASN A 1 26.07 -18.28 -22.77
C ASN A 1 25.33 -18.51 -21.47
N ASN A 2 24.61 -19.61 -21.29
CA ASN A 2 23.79 -19.88 -20.10
C ASN A 2 24.56 -20.60 -18.97
N ASN A 3 25.87 -20.34 -18.88
CA ASN A 3 26.74 -21.00 -17.91
C ASN A 3 26.64 -20.32 -16.53
N ASN A 4 25.46 -20.38 -15.92
CA ASN A 4 25.22 -19.95 -14.54
C ASN A 4 24.66 -21.10 -13.69
N ALA A 5 24.56 -20.89 -12.39
CA ALA A 5 24.15 -21.91 -11.41
C ALA A 5 22.73 -22.47 -11.68
N GLN A 6 21.87 -21.73 -12.37
CA GLN A 6 20.50 -22.12 -12.71
C GLN A 6 20.34 -22.61 -14.16
N GLN A 7 21.39 -22.51 -14.98
CA GLN A 7 21.39 -22.80 -16.42
C GLN A 7 20.42 -21.95 -17.26
N GLU A 8 20.08 -20.75 -16.79
CA GLU A 8 19.14 -19.84 -17.44
C GLU A 8 19.85 -18.71 -18.21
N TYR A 9 19.12 -17.95 -19.02
CA TYR A 9 19.64 -16.71 -19.60
C TYR A 9 19.22 -15.54 -18.71
N TYR A 10 20.18 -14.84 -18.10
CA TYR A 10 19.85 -13.71 -17.23
C TYR A 10 19.68 -12.42 -18.02
N LEU A 11 18.58 -11.72 -17.76
CA LEU A 11 18.36 -10.36 -18.28
C LEU A 11 19.49 -9.40 -17.84
N THR A 12 20.08 -9.63 -16.67
CA THR A 12 21.19 -8.82 -16.14
C THR A 12 22.46 -8.91 -16.98
N ASP A 13 22.71 -10.03 -17.69
CA ASP A 13 23.86 -10.18 -18.59
C ASP A 13 23.85 -9.17 -19.75
N LEU A 14 22.66 -8.63 -20.07
CA LEU A 14 22.49 -7.64 -21.13
C LEU A 14 23.33 -6.38 -20.89
N VAL A 15 23.53 -5.99 -19.62
CA VAL A 15 24.34 -4.83 -19.24
C VAL A 15 25.77 -4.97 -19.77
N ASP A 16 26.38 -6.14 -19.57
CA ASP A 16 27.74 -6.42 -20.01
C ASP A 16 27.84 -6.60 -21.53
N ILE A 17 26.81 -7.20 -22.15
CA ILE A 17 26.74 -7.33 -23.60
C ILE A 17 26.68 -5.96 -24.28
N LEU A 18 25.83 -5.05 -23.79
CA LEU A 18 25.70 -3.70 -24.34
C LEU A 18 26.99 -2.89 -24.21
N LYS A 19 27.69 -3.01 -23.08
CA LYS A 19 29.01 -2.41 -22.89
C LYS A 19 30.04 -2.94 -23.90
N LYS A 20 30.10 -4.26 -24.13
CA LYS A 20 31.01 -4.87 -25.12
C LYS A 20 30.71 -4.43 -26.56
N LEU A 21 29.44 -4.14 -26.88
CA LEU A 21 29.01 -3.59 -28.16
C LEU A 21 29.23 -2.06 -28.28
N GLY A 22 29.90 -1.43 -27.31
CA GLY A 22 30.18 0.01 -27.30
C GLY A 22 28.94 0.88 -27.10
N LYS A 23 27.84 0.32 -26.59
CA LYS A 23 26.61 1.08 -26.30
C LYS A 23 26.73 1.79 -24.95
N LYS A 24 26.07 2.96 -24.83
CA LYS A 24 25.98 3.71 -23.58
C LYS A 24 25.01 3.02 -22.62
N VAL A 25 25.44 2.77 -21.39
CA VAL A 25 24.62 2.25 -20.29
C VAL A 25 24.71 3.23 -19.13
N VAL A 26 23.57 3.62 -18.57
CA VAL A 26 23.47 4.56 -17.44
C VAL A 26 22.57 3.96 -16.37
N ALA A 27 23.01 4.00 -15.12
CA ALA A 27 22.17 3.67 -13.97
C ALA A 27 21.50 4.94 -13.45
N ILE A 28 20.22 4.86 -13.11
CA ILE A 28 19.46 5.93 -12.45
C ILE A 28 19.24 5.47 -11.01
N PRO A 29 19.75 6.18 -10.00
CA PRO A 29 19.49 5.83 -8.61
C PRO A 29 18.02 6.03 -8.27
N CYS A 30 17.48 5.16 -7.42
CA CYS A 30 16.16 5.34 -6.81
C CYS A 30 16.37 5.98 -5.43
N ASP A 31 15.64 7.06 -5.14
CA ASP A 31 15.80 7.81 -3.89
C ASP A 31 15.25 7.05 -2.68
N ASP A 32 14.17 6.28 -2.87
CA ASP A 32 13.60 5.39 -1.87
C ASP A 32 13.77 3.93 -2.30
N TRP A 33 14.73 3.24 -1.69
CA TRP A 33 15.01 1.84 -1.98
C TRP A 33 13.80 0.92 -1.74
N GLN A 34 12.85 1.31 -0.87
CA GLN A 34 11.64 0.54 -0.59
C GLN A 34 10.71 0.47 -1.80
N GLU A 35 10.77 1.44 -2.72
CA GLU A 35 9.99 1.43 -3.98
C GLU A 35 10.48 0.40 -4.99
N VAL A 36 11.74 -0.04 -4.89
CA VAL A 36 12.37 -1.03 -5.79
C VAL A 36 12.70 -2.35 -5.09
N GLN A 37 12.25 -2.53 -3.85
CA GLN A 37 12.51 -3.73 -3.08
C GLN A 37 11.79 -4.94 -3.70
N GLY A 38 12.56 -5.97 -4.07
CA GLY A 38 12.02 -7.26 -4.47
C GLY A 38 11.44 -8.05 -3.29
N ILE A 39 10.39 -8.83 -3.54
CA ILE A 39 9.76 -9.72 -2.56
C ILE A 39 10.03 -11.16 -2.99
N ASN A 40 10.82 -11.89 -2.20
CA ASN A 40 11.19 -13.28 -2.43
C ASN A 40 10.56 -14.24 -1.40
N GLY A 41 9.94 -13.71 -0.33
CA GLY A 41 9.24 -14.49 0.68
C GLY A 41 8.35 -13.67 1.62
N ASN A 42 7.71 -14.38 2.56
CA ASN A 42 6.67 -13.80 3.42
C ASN A 42 7.18 -12.70 4.38
N VAL A 43 8.44 -12.77 4.82
CA VAL A 43 9.02 -11.74 5.68
C VAL A 43 9.16 -10.42 4.91
N GLU A 44 9.66 -10.48 3.68
CA GLU A 44 9.79 -9.30 2.82
C GLU A 44 8.40 -8.78 2.41
N LEU A 45 7.43 -9.67 2.19
CA LEU A 45 6.04 -9.28 1.94
C LEU A 45 5.44 -8.50 3.12
N ALA A 46 5.69 -8.94 4.36
CA ALA A 46 5.22 -8.25 5.55
C ALA A 46 5.83 -6.84 5.67
N HIS A 47 7.12 -6.69 5.37
CA HIS A 47 7.78 -5.37 5.36
C HIS A 47 7.22 -4.45 4.26
N ALA A 48 7.02 -4.98 3.05
CA ALA A 48 6.42 -4.23 1.95
C ALA A 48 4.99 -3.78 2.27
N ALA A 49 4.18 -4.66 2.89
CA ALA A 49 2.83 -4.35 3.31
C ALA A 49 2.81 -3.25 4.39
N LYS A 50 3.74 -3.29 5.36
CA LYS A 50 3.87 -2.26 6.39
C LYS A 50 4.26 -0.90 5.80
N TYR A 51 5.22 -0.87 4.88
CA TYR A 51 5.59 0.35 4.16
C TYR A 51 4.39 0.95 3.40
N MET A 52 3.62 0.11 2.70
CA MET A 52 2.41 0.57 2.00
C MET A 52 1.33 1.09 2.95
N GLN A 53 1.12 0.43 4.09
CA GLN A 53 0.21 0.91 5.14
C GLN A 53 0.60 2.31 5.61
N GLU A 54 1.87 2.51 5.94
CA GLU A 54 2.39 3.81 6.40
C GLU A 54 2.23 4.89 5.33
N ARG A 55 2.57 4.57 4.07
CA ARG A 55 2.43 5.47 2.92
C ARG A 55 0.97 5.89 2.72
N ILE A 56 0.03 4.95 2.64
CA ILE A 56 -1.38 5.23 2.40
C ILE A 56 -1.99 6.05 3.55
N ASN A 57 -1.75 5.63 4.81
CA ASN A 57 -2.29 6.34 5.97
C ASN A 57 -1.74 7.78 6.03
N THR A 58 -0.44 7.96 5.77
CA THR A 58 0.18 9.29 5.74
C THR A 58 -0.43 10.20 4.67
N GLU A 59 -0.68 9.67 3.47
CA GLU A 59 -1.31 10.46 2.41
C GLU A 59 -2.74 10.89 2.76
N TRP A 60 -3.51 10.05 3.45
CA TRP A 60 -4.85 10.43 3.91
C TRP A 60 -4.83 11.41 5.07
N MET A 61 -3.90 11.26 6.01
CA MET A 61 -3.71 12.25 7.09
C MET A 61 -3.32 13.62 6.53
N LYS A 62 -2.46 13.68 5.49
CA LYS A 62 -2.14 14.93 4.78
C LYS A 62 -3.36 15.58 4.10
N LYS A 63 -4.36 14.78 3.72
CA LYS A 63 -5.62 15.22 3.11
C LYS A 63 -6.71 15.56 4.12
N GLY A 64 -6.42 15.48 5.42
CA GLY A 64 -7.35 15.89 6.50
C GLY A 64 -8.15 14.76 7.14
N VAL A 65 -7.91 13.50 6.78
CA VAL A 65 -8.52 12.35 7.49
C VAL A 65 -7.85 12.20 8.86
N THR A 66 -8.65 12.15 9.92
CA THR A 66 -8.14 11.90 11.27
C THR A 66 -7.98 10.40 11.49
N ILE A 67 -6.74 9.92 11.61
CA ILE A 67 -6.43 8.52 11.95
C ILE A 67 -5.81 8.50 13.34
N TYR A 68 -6.54 7.99 14.34
CA TYR A 68 -6.07 8.03 15.73
C TYR A 68 -4.84 7.15 15.98
N ASP A 69 -4.78 5.97 15.35
CA ASP A 69 -3.61 5.09 15.40
C ASP A 69 -3.28 4.54 13.99
N PRO A 70 -2.37 5.19 13.25
CA PRO A 70 -2.00 4.75 11.92
C PRO A 70 -1.23 3.42 11.92
N ASN A 71 -0.71 2.93 13.05
CA ASN A 71 0.01 1.66 13.10
C ASN A 71 -0.94 0.45 13.08
N THR A 72 -2.17 0.62 13.55
CA THR A 72 -3.20 -0.43 13.62
C THR A 72 -4.36 -0.19 12.65
N THR A 73 -4.26 0.82 11.79
CA THR A 73 -5.26 1.15 10.77
C THR A 73 -4.81 0.65 9.41
N TYR A 74 -5.64 -0.12 8.71
CA TYR A 74 -5.31 -0.70 7.42
C TYR A 74 -6.28 -0.19 6.35
N ILE A 75 -5.74 0.54 5.37
CA ILE A 75 -6.50 1.17 4.28
C ILE A 75 -5.95 0.66 2.95
N GLY A 76 -6.82 0.09 2.12
CA GLY A 76 -6.49 -0.34 0.77
C GLY A 76 -6.31 0.83 -0.21
N PRO A 77 -5.63 0.60 -1.35
CA PRO A 77 -5.33 1.65 -2.32
C PRO A 77 -6.56 2.24 -3.04
N ASN A 78 -7.68 1.50 -3.07
CA ASN A 78 -8.93 1.93 -3.71
C ASN A 78 -9.91 2.63 -2.75
N VAL A 79 -9.56 2.74 -1.46
CA VAL A 79 -10.42 3.40 -0.48
C VAL A 79 -10.37 4.91 -0.70
N THR A 80 -11.53 5.55 -0.69
CA THR A 80 -11.63 7.01 -0.80
C THR A 80 -12.37 7.61 0.38
N PHE A 81 -11.99 8.84 0.74
CA PHE A 81 -12.56 9.57 1.87
C PHE A 81 -13.04 10.96 1.44
N GLY A 82 -14.15 11.38 2.02
CA GLY A 82 -14.60 12.77 2.08
C GLY A 82 -13.81 13.59 3.11
N THR A 83 -14.35 14.74 3.47
CA THR A 83 -13.73 15.69 4.40
C THR A 83 -14.08 15.34 5.85
N ASP A 84 -13.17 15.63 6.79
CA ASP A 84 -13.38 15.48 8.24
C ASP A 84 -13.81 14.06 8.68
N VAL A 85 -13.31 13.03 8.00
CA VAL A 85 -13.53 11.62 8.40
C VAL A 85 -12.63 11.27 9.59
N ILE A 86 -13.18 10.55 10.55
CA ILE A 86 -12.47 10.02 11.72
C ILE A 86 -12.35 8.50 11.63
N ILE A 87 -11.14 7.98 11.83
CA ILE A 87 -10.81 6.57 11.82
C ILE A 87 -10.14 6.20 13.14
N HIS A 88 -10.75 5.25 13.85
CA HIS A 88 -10.26 4.73 15.11
C HIS A 88 -9.29 3.55 14.93
N PRO A 89 -8.54 3.16 15.99
CA PRO A 89 -7.58 2.07 15.91
C PRO A 89 -8.21 0.72 15.52
N ASN A 90 -7.40 -0.19 14.98
CA ASN A 90 -7.79 -1.55 14.60
C ASN A 90 -8.93 -1.61 13.56
N THR A 91 -8.94 -0.71 12.59
CA THR A 91 -9.92 -0.71 11.48
C THR A 91 -9.30 -1.21 10.18
N TYR A 92 -10.13 -1.86 9.36
CA TYR A 92 -9.73 -2.50 8.12
C TYR A 92 -10.67 -2.07 7.00
N LEU A 93 -10.17 -1.34 6.02
CA LEU A 93 -10.93 -0.86 4.86
C LEU A 93 -10.26 -1.40 3.59
N TYR A 94 -10.94 -2.29 2.88
CA TYR A 94 -10.40 -2.98 1.70
C TYR A 94 -11.39 -3.05 0.55
N GLY A 95 -10.86 -3.27 -0.66
CA GLY A 95 -11.68 -3.26 -1.88
C GLY A 95 -12.14 -1.85 -2.22
N ASP A 96 -13.31 -1.75 -2.84
CA ASP A 96 -13.87 -0.47 -3.28
C ASP A 96 -14.75 0.11 -2.16
N VAL A 97 -14.12 0.87 -1.26
CA VAL A 97 -14.79 1.53 -0.13
C VAL A 97 -14.79 3.05 -0.32
N THR A 98 -15.96 3.67 -0.15
CA THR A 98 -16.09 5.14 -0.09
C THR A 98 -16.63 5.53 1.27
N VAL A 99 -15.93 6.43 1.96
CA VAL A 99 -16.40 7.02 3.23
C VAL A 99 -16.68 8.49 2.99
N GLU A 100 -17.94 8.91 3.08
CA GLU A 100 -18.35 10.29 2.82
C GLU A 100 -17.99 11.26 3.97
N ASP A 101 -18.30 12.54 3.79
CA ASP A 101 -17.89 13.59 4.73
C ASP A 101 -18.42 13.36 6.16
N TYR A 102 -17.62 13.76 7.16
CA TYR A 102 -17.96 13.75 8.58
C TYR A 102 -18.29 12.36 9.16
N ALA A 103 -18.02 11.28 8.42
CA ALA A 103 -18.24 9.93 8.92
C ALA A 103 -17.21 9.53 9.99
N GLU A 104 -17.59 8.58 10.84
CA GLU A 104 -16.73 8.07 11.90
C GLU A 104 -16.68 6.54 11.89
N ILE A 105 -15.48 5.98 11.74
CA ILE A 105 -15.24 4.54 11.74
C ILE A 105 -14.66 4.14 13.09
N LEU A 106 -15.47 3.48 13.92
CA LEU A 106 -15.15 3.08 15.28
C LEU A 106 -14.22 1.85 15.33
N PRO A 107 -13.57 1.58 16.48
CA PRO A 107 -12.55 0.52 16.59
C PRO A 107 -13.03 -0.86 16.16
N GLY A 108 -12.14 -1.66 15.56
CA GLY A 108 -12.44 -3.06 15.20
C GLY A 108 -13.37 -3.21 14.00
N THR A 109 -13.69 -2.12 13.29
CA THR A 109 -14.57 -2.15 12.12
C THR A 109 -13.86 -2.66 10.87
N TRP A 110 -14.52 -3.54 10.13
CA TRP A 110 -14.09 -4.06 8.83
C TRP A 110 -15.08 -3.65 7.74
N LEU A 111 -14.60 -2.91 6.74
CA LEU A 111 -15.34 -2.50 5.55
C LEU A 111 -14.73 -3.15 4.31
N GLU A 112 -15.58 -3.73 3.48
CA GLU A 112 -15.20 -4.39 2.23
C GLU A 112 -16.24 -4.07 1.16
N ASP A 113 -15.80 -3.50 0.04
CA ASP A 113 -16.66 -3.22 -1.14
C ASP A 113 -17.98 -2.49 -0.79
N THR A 114 -17.91 -1.45 0.04
CA THR A 114 -19.10 -0.81 0.61
C THR A 114 -18.94 0.69 0.80
N ASN A 115 -20.07 1.40 0.86
CA ASN A 115 -20.09 2.85 1.07
C ASN A 115 -20.59 3.21 2.47
N VAL A 116 -19.95 4.17 3.10
CA VAL A 116 -20.35 4.79 4.38
C VAL A 116 -20.85 6.19 4.09
N SER A 117 -22.08 6.47 4.51
CA SER A 117 -22.79 7.69 4.19
C SER A 117 -22.27 8.88 5.00
N LYS A 118 -22.59 10.09 4.54
CA LYS A 118 -22.25 11.33 5.22
C LYS A 118 -22.73 11.32 6.68
N ALA A 119 -21.82 11.67 7.60
CA ALA A 119 -22.07 11.71 9.04
C ALA A 119 -22.54 10.36 9.65
N GLU A 120 -22.33 9.25 8.95
CA GLU A 120 -22.62 7.92 9.48
C GLU A 120 -21.50 7.49 10.43
N THR A 121 -21.87 6.91 11.58
CA THR A 121 -20.94 6.25 12.50
C THR A 121 -21.07 4.74 12.33
N VAL A 122 -19.95 4.05 12.05
CA VAL A 122 -19.93 2.60 11.82
C VAL A 122 -19.05 1.91 12.85
N GLY A 123 -19.59 0.86 13.49
CA GLY A 123 -18.91 0.07 14.51
C GLY A 123 -19.41 0.35 15.93
N PRO A 124 -18.63 -0.02 16.96
CA PRO A 124 -17.38 -0.77 16.89
C PRO A 124 -17.62 -2.26 16.58
N PHE A 125 -16.56 -3.00 16.20
CA PHE A 125 -16.56 -4.46 15.99
C PHE A 125 -17.61 -4.98 14.99
N VAL A 126 -17.85 -4.24 13.92
CA VAL A 126 -18.78 -4.63 12.84
C VAL A 126 -17.98 -5.01 11.60
N ARG A 127 -18.47 -6.01 10.86
CA ARG A 127 -18.06 -6.25 9.47
C ARG A 127 -19.20 -5.88 8.53
N ARG A 128 -18.95 -4.97 7.60
CA ARG A 128 -19.85 -4.60 6.51
C ARG A 128 -19.22 -5.00 5.18
N LYS A 129 -19.95 -5.79 4.40
CA LYS A 129 -19.56 -6.20 3.05
C LYS A 129 -20.71 -5.94 2.09
N GLY A 130 -20.44 -5.25 0.99
CA GLY A 130 -21.39 -4.97 -0.09
C GLY A 130 -21.36 -6.01 -1.19
#